data_AF-A0A6N8CR94-F1
#
_entry.id   AF-A0A6N8CR94-F1
#
_cell.length_a   1.000
_cell.length_b   1.000
_cell.length_c   1.000
_cell.angle_alpha   90.00
_cell.angle_beta   90.00
_cell.angle_gamma   90.00
#
_symmetry.space_group_name_H-M   'P 1'
#
loop_
_entity.id
_entity.type
_entity.pdbx_description
1 polymer ?
#
loop_
_entity_poly.entity_id
_entity_poly.type
_entity_poly.pdbx_seq_one_letter_code
_entity_poly.pdbx_strand_id
1 'polypeptide(L)'
;MDFTEEQQQAINEQLEQAKTQWETDVLSPLQTKLEDLKTKVPKAPSQEELALQAKEQALFSKQINLTLKENGLGAFDGLIEAKDEKDLDQKVKQLSKVINELKISQSYIPKDKGDTDPYAKFEKNKDTKGMINAKLSKLFGK
;
A
#
# COMPACT_ATOMS: atom_id res chain seq x y z
N MET A 1 -60.56 26.02 40.54
CA MET A 1 -61.62 25.78 39.55
C MET A 1 -61.58 24.29 39.30
N ASP A 2 -62.58 23.57 39.78
CA ASP A 2 -62.73 22.15 39.47
C ASP A 2 -63.57 22.05 38.19
N PHE A 3 -63.14 21.20 37.26
CA PHE A 3 -63.89 20.93 36.04
C PHE A 3 -65.20 20.22 36.39
N THR A 4 -66.26 20.49 35.63
CA THR A 4 -67.49 19.71 35.78
C THR A 4 -67.25 18.26 35.34
N GLU A 5 -68.07 17.31 35.80
CA GLU A 5 -67.89 15.88 35.46
C GLU A 5 -67.88 15.63 33.94
N GLU A 6 -68.71 16.35 33.18
CA GLU A 6 -68.73 16.31 31.70
C GLU A 6 -67.44 16.87 31.09
N GLN A 7 -66.88 17.95 31.65
CA GLN A 7 -65.59 18.50 31.20
C GLN A 7 -64.45 17.54 31.50
N GLN A 8 -64.49 16.87 32.66
CA GLN A 8 -63.51 15.87 33.05
C GLN A 8 -63.54 14.64 32.12
N GLN A 9 -64.72 14.19 31.70
CA GLN A 9 -64.88 13.11 30.72
C GLN A 9 -64.34 13.51 29.34
N ALA A 10 -64.68 14.71 28.84
CA ALA A 10 -64.18 15.19 27.55
C ALA A 10 -62.64 15.34 27.53
N ILE A 11 -62.05 15.82 28.64
CA ILE A 11 -60.59 15.91 28.81
C ILE A 11 -59.97 14.52 28.79
N ASN A 12 -60.57 13.53 29.47
CA ASN A 12 -60.06 12.17 29.49
C ASN A 12 -60.15 11.50 28.10
N GLU A 13 -61.23 11.69 27.35
CA GLU A 13 -61.35 11.18 25.98
C GLU A 13 -60.30 11.80 25.05
N GLN A 14 -60.08 13.12 25.14
CA GLN A 14 -59.04 13.79 24.37
C GLN A 14 -57.63 13.30 24.72
N LEU A 15 -57.37 13.03 26.00
CA LEU A 15 -56.10 12.47 26.45
C LEU A 15 -55.88 11.04 25.93
N GLU A 16 -56.91 10.19 25.96
CA GLU A 16 -56.81 8.83 25.43
C GLU A 16 -56.65 8.81 23.90
N GLN A 17 -57.35 9.69 23.18
CA GLN A 17 -57.12 9.87 21.75
C GLN A 17 -55.69 10.35 21.44
N ALA A 18 -55.20 11.36 22.18
CA ALA A 18 -53.86 11.88 21.99
C ALA A 18 -52.78 10.83 22.30
N LYS A 19 -52.97 10.01 23.34
CA LYS A 19 -52.08 8.87 23.64
C LYS A 19 -52.08 7.84 22.51
N THR A 20 -53.27 7.41 22.08
CA THR A 20 -53.42 6.43 21.01
C THR A 20 -52.77 6.92 19.72
N GLN A 21 -52.96 8.21 19.41
CA GLN A 21 -52.36 8.84 18.25
C GLN A 21 -50.84 8.93 18.37
N TRP A 22 -50.30 9.31 19.53
CA TRP A 22 -48.85 9.33 19.76
C TRP A 22 -48.21 7.93 19.68
N GLU A 23 -48.86 6.91 20.24
CA GLU A 23 -48.38 5.53 20.17
C GLU A 23 -48.34 5.00 18.73
N THR A 24 -49.33 5.37 17.93
CA THR A 24 -49.47 4.91 16.54
C THR A 24 -48.58 5.70 15.58
N ASP A 25 -48.59 7.02 15.67
CA ASP A 25 -47.93 7.91 14.70
C ASP A 25 -46.44 8.12 15.02
N VAL A 26 -46.05 7.97 16.29
CA VAL A 26 -44.69 8.30 16.75
C VAL A 26 -43.97 7.08 17.31
N LEU A 27 -44.53 6.42 18.32
CA LEU A 27 -43.81 5.36 19.04
C LEU A 27 -43.59 4.12 18.16
N SER A 28 -44.65 3.60 17.54
CA SER A 28 -44.57 2.38 16.71
C SER A 28 -43.62 2.52 15.51
N PRO A 29 -43.64 3.64 14.75
CA PRO A 29 -42.69 3.86 13.67
C PRO A 29 -41.25 4.02 14.16
N LEU A 30 -41.03 4.64 15.33
CA LEU A 30 -39.69 4.77 15.92
C LEU A 30 -39.14 3.41 16.36
N GLN A 31 -39.97 2.57 16.99
CA GLN A 31 -39.58 1.21 17.36
C GLN A 31 -39.24 0.38 16.12
N THR A 32 -40.05 0.47 15.06
CA THR A 32 -39.78 -0.21 13.78
C THR A 32 -38.45 0.24 13.17
N LYS A 33 -38.20 1.56 13.13
CA LYS A 33 -36.93 2.13 12.62
C LYS A 33 -35.74 1.70 13.48
N LEU A 34 -35.91 1.62 14.80
CA LEU A 34 -34.86 1.19 15.72
C LEU A 34 -34.46 -0.27 15.44
N GLU A 35 -35.45 -1.16 15.28
CA GLU A 35 -35.18 -2.57 14.98
C GLU A 35 -34.55 -2.73 13.59
N ASP A 36 -35.04 -2.02 12.58
CA ASP A 36 -34.40 -1.99 11.25
C ASP A 36 -32.95 -1.50 11.33
N LEU A 37 -32.68 -0.43 12.09
CA LEU A 37 -31.32 0.08 12.28
C LEU A 37 -30.42 -0.92 13.03
N LYS A 38 -30.91 -1.59 14.08
CA LYS A 38 -30.14 -2.62 14.81
C LYS A 38 -29.69 -3.75 13.88
N THR A 39 -30.49 -4.13 12.89
CA THR A 39 -30.10 -5.15 11.90
C THR A 39 -29.02 -4.68 10.92
N LYS A 40 -28.90 -3.36 10.73
CA LYS A 40 -27.93 -2.72 9.82
C LYS A 40 -26.63 -2.35 10.52
N VAL A 41 -26.59 -2.33 11.85
CA VAL A 41 -25.35 -2.13 12.59
C VAL A 41 -24.45 -3.35 12.36
N PRO A 42 -23.25 -3.18 11.78
CA PRO A 42 -22.31 -4.28 11.65
C PRO A 42 -22.05 -4.88 13.03
N LYS A 43 -22.19 -6.20 13.17
CA LYS A 43 -21.82 -6.86 14.43
C LYS A 43 -20.37 -6.51 14.73
N ALA A 44 -20.11 -6.07 15.96
CA ALA A 44 -18.75 -5.96 16.43
C ALA A 44 -18.08 -7.32 16.23
N PRO A 45 -16.85 -7.36 15.68
CA PRO A 45 -16.15 -8.62 15.51
C PRO A 45 -16.03 -9.30 16.87
N SER A 46 -16.36 -10.58 16.89
CA SER A 46 -16.15 -11.44 18.04
C SER A 46 -14.68 -11.45 18.45
N GLN A 47 -14.39 -11.85 19.70
CA GLN A 47 -13.00 -12.01 20.13
C GLN A 47 -12.22 -12.99 19.25
N GLU A 48 -12.90 -14.00 18.70
CA GLU A 48 -12.31 -14.99 17.80
C GLU A 48 -11.93 -14.37 16.45
N GLU A 49 -12.78 -13.51 15.87
CA GLU A 49 -12.48 -12.78 14.64
C GLU A 49 -11.35 -11.78 14.81
N LEU A 50 -11.32 -11.05 15.94
CA LEU A 50 -10.20 -10.16 16.28
C LEU A 50 -8.88 -10.93 16.44
N ALA A 51 -8.93 -12.10 17.10
CA ALA A 51 -7.76 -12.96 17.27
C ALA A 51 -7.27 -13.54 15.93
N LEU A 52 -8.18 -13.89 15.03
CA LEU A 52 -7.86 -14.36 13.69
C LEU A 52 -7.21 -13.24 12.86
N GLN A 53 -7.80 -12.04 12.86
CA GLN A 53 -7.26 -10.88 12.16
C GLN A 53 -5.84 -10.53 12.65
N ALA A 54 -5.59 -10.56 13.97
CA ALA A 54 -4.27 -10.34 14.52
C ALA A 54 -3.26 -11.40 14.07
N LYS A 55 -3.68 -12.67 13.99
CA LYS A 55 -2.84 -13.77 13.49
C LYS A 55 -2.50 -13.59 12.01
N GLU A 56 -3.47 -13.20 11.18
CA GLU A 56 -3.26 -12.96 9.76
C GLU A 56 -2.27 -11.81 9.53
N GLN A 57 -2.43 -10.70 10.25
CA GLN A 57 -1.48 -9.58 10.21
C GLN A 57 -0.07 -10.00 10.64
N ALA A 58 0.04 -10.80 11.71
CA ALA A 58 1.33 -11.29 12.18
C ALA A 58 1.99 -12.25 11.18
N LEU A 59 1.21 -13.13 10.55
CA LEU A 59 1.71 -14.03 9.51
C LEU A 59 2.19 -13.26 8.28
N PHE A 60 1.40 -12.29 7.83
CA PHE A 60 1.76 -11.48 6.67
C PHE A 60 3.01 -10.63 6.94
N SER A 61 3.12 -10.06 8.15
CA SER A 61 4.35 -9.35 8.56
C SER A 61 5.58 -10.26 8.53
N LYS A 62 5.44 -11.53 8.98
CA LYS A 62 6.52 -12.51 8.87
C LYS A 62 6.86 -12.85 7.42
N GLN A 63 5.85 -12.96 6.56
CA GLN A 63 6.03 -13.21 5.13
C GLN A 63 6.82 -12.08 4.47
N ILE A 64 6.46 -10.81 4.73
CA ILE A 64 7.22 -9.64 4.27
C ILE A 64 8.70 -9.78 4.67
N ASN A 65 8.96 -10.05 5.96
CA ASN A 65 10.32 -10.13 6.47
C ASN A 65 11.13 -11.29 5.84
N LEU A 66 10.49 -12.44 5.60
CA LEU A 66 11.13 -13.56 4.91
C LEU A 66 11.45 -13.21 3.46
N THR A 67 10.48 -12.68 2.72
CA THR A 67 10.68 -12.30 1.30
C THR A 67 11.78 -11.25 1.15
N LEU A 68 11.84 -10.26 2.04
CA LEU A 68 12.93 -9.28 2.04
C LEU A 68 14.29 -9.96 2.28
N LYS A 69 14.39 -10.86 3.26
CA LYS A 69 15.64 -11.59 3.55
C LYS A 69 16.08 -12.46 2.38
N GLU A 70 15.17 -13.19 1.76
CA GLU A 70 15.44 -14.04 0.59
C GLU A 70 15.97 -13.24 -0.60
N ASN A 71 15.54 -11.99 -0.75
CA ASN A 71 16.00 -11.09 -1.81
C ASN A 71 17.23 -10.24 -1.40
N GLY A 72 17.86 -10.52 -0.26
CA GLY A 72 19.02 -9.76 0.23
C GLY A 72 18.68 -8.33 0.71
N LEU A 73 17.40 -8.06 0.95
CA LEU A 73 16.85 -6.78 1.42
C LEU A 73 16.57 -6.80 2.93
N GLY A 74 17.15 -7.74 3.68
CA GLY A 74 16.91 -7.89 5.12
C GLY A 74 17.29 -6.65 5.96
N ALA A 75 18.14 -5.76 5.44
CA ALA A 75 18.45 -4.48 6.07
C ALA A 75 17.26 -3.49 6.11
N PHE A 76 16.19 -3.78 5.36
CA PHE A 76 14.97 -2.96 5.29
C PHE A 76 13.81 -3.56 6.09
N ASP A 77 14.07 -4.54 6.96
CA ASP A 77 13.10 -5.09 7.90
C ASP A 77 12.46 -3.96 8.74
N GLY A 78 11.14 -3.98 8.89
CA GLY A 78 10.37 -2.94 9.58
C GLY A 78 10.22 -1.61 8.84
N LEU A 79 10.84 -1.43 7.67
CA LEU A 79 10.68 -0.22 6.84
C LEU A 79 9.70 -0.41 5.67
N ILE A 80 9.50 -1.67 5.25
CA ILE A 80 8.65 -2.00 4.11
C ILE A 80 7.33 -2.57 4.63
N GLU A 81 6.25 -1.85 4.36
CA GLU A 81 4.88 -2.35 4.50
C GLU A 81 4.32 -2.66 3.11
N ALA A 82 3.57 -3.75 2.99
CA ALA A 82 2.84 -4.12 1.79
C ALA A 82 1.35 -4.31 2.14
N LYS A 83 0.47 -4.11 1.16
CA LYS A 83 -0.97 -4.38 1.34
C LYS A 83 -1.35 -5.82 1.04
N ASP A 84 -0.62 -6.42 0.11
CA ASP A 84 -0.82 -7.78 -0.38
C ASP A 84 0.49 -8.31 -0.99
N GLU A 85 0.49 -9.58 -1.39
CA GLU A 85 1.68 -10.24 -1.96
C GLU A 85 2.16 -9.58 -3.27
N LYS A 86 1.24 -9.05 -4.08
CA LYS A 86 1.58 -8.42 -5.37
C LYS A 86 2.27 -7.07 -5.15
N ASP A 87 1.80 -6.29 -4.19
CA ASP A 87 2.42 -5.05 -3.75
C ASP A 87 3.81 -5.32 -3.13
N LEU A 88 3.94 -6.38 -2.32
CA LEU A 88 5.22 -6.83 -1.78
C LEU A 88 6.22 -7.16 -2.90
N ASP A 89 5.82 -7.96 -3.89
CA ASP A 89 6.65 -8.30 -5.04
C ASP A 89 7.08 -7.07 -5.84
N GLN A 90 6.18 -6.11 -6.04
CA GLN A 90 6.51 -4.87 -6.73
C GLN A 90 7.53 -4.04 -5.97
N LYS A 91 7.35 -3.89 -4.65
CA LYS A 91 8.28 -3.17 -3.77
C LYS A 91 9.65 -3.83 -3.75
N VAL A 92 9.71 -5.16 -3.66
CA VAL A 92 10.95 -5.94 -3.70
C VAL A 92 11.70 -5.73 -5.02
N LYS A 93 10.99 -5.75 -6.16
CA LYS A 93 11.57 -5.51 -7.48
C LYS A 93 12.12 -4.08 -7.61
N GLN A 94 11.36 -3.09 -7.15
CA GLN A 94 11.79 -1.69 -7.18
C GLN A 94 13.04 -1.47 -6.31
N LEU A 95 13.03 -2.00 -5.08
CA LEU A 95 14.15 -1.84 -4.15
C LEU A 95 15.41 -2.53 -4.67
N SER A 96 15.26 -3.74 -5.21
CA SER A 96 16.35 -4.48 -5.87
C SER A 96 16.94 -3.71 -7.05
N LYS A 97 16.09 -3.07 -7.87
CA LYS A 97 16.53 -2.24 -8.99
C LYS A 97 17.36 -1.04 -8.50
N VAL A 98 16.87 -0.31 -7.49
CA VAL A 98 17.58 0.85 -6.92
C VAL A 98 18.93 0.43 -6.35
N ILE A 99 18.98 -0.69 -5.62
CA ILE A 99 20.25 -1.21 -5.07
C ILE A 99 21.22 -1.57 -6.18
N ASN A 100 20.76 -2.18 -7.26
CA ASN A 100 21.62 -2.52 -8.40
C ASN A 100 22.15 -1.26 -9.11
N GLU A 101 21.31 -0.24 -9.31
CA GLU A 101 21.72 1.05 -9.86
C GLU A 101 22.76 1.74 -8.97
N LEU A 102 22.55 1.74 -7.66
CA LEU A 102 23.50 2.27 -6.67
C LEU A 102 24.83 1.49 -6.64
N LYS A 103 24.77 0.16 -6.77
CA LYS A 103 25.98 -0.67 -6.89
C LYS A 103 26.75 -0.31 -8.14
N ILE A 104 26.09 -0.11 -9.28
CA ILE A 104 26.74 0.27 -10.54
C ILE A 104 27.35 1.66 -10.43
N SER A 105 26.64 2.64 -9.85
CA SER A 105 27.14 4.02 -9.73
C SER A 105 28.32 4.13 -8.76
N GLN A 106 28.35 3.30 -7.72
CA GLN A 106 29.46 3.23 -6.76
C GLN A 106 30.56 2.26 -7.18
N SER A 107 30.35 1.45 -8.23
CA SER A 107 31.38 0.57 -8.74
C SER A 107 32.52 1.40 -9.32
N TYR A 108 33.75 0.96 -9.06
CA TYR A 108 34.95 1.59 -9.59
C TYR A 108 34.86 1.69 -11.12
N ILE A 109 34.75 2.91 -11.62
CA ILE A 109 34.98 3.21 -13.04
C ILE A 109 36.48 3.46 -13.16
N PRO A 110 37.25 2.61 -13.86
CA PRO A 110 38.66 2.86 -14.09
C PRO A 110 38.84 4.25 -14.65
N LYS A 111 39.61 5.10 -13.95
CA LYS A 111 39.88 6.48 -14.34
C LYS A 111 40.71 6.61 -15.62
N ASP A 112 41.05 5.49 -16.22
CA ASP A 112 41.87 5.38 -17.40
C ASP A 112 41.42 4.12 -18.15
N LYS A 113 40.41 4.26 -19.03
CA LYS A 113 40.43 3.42 -20.23
C LYS A 113 41.56 4.00 -21.06
N GLY A 114 42.80 3.68 -20.69
CA GLY A 114 43.99 4.19 -21.38
C GLY A 114 43.72 4.11 -22.87
N ASP A 115 43.82 5.26 -23.54
CA ASP A 115 43.40 5.43 -24.93
C ASP A 115 43.84 4.20 -25.71
N THR A 116 42.87 3.42 -26.21
CA THR A 116 43.17 2.23 -27.00
C THR A 116 44.19 2.62 -28.06
N ASP A 117 45.36 1.98 -28.09
CA ASP A 117 46.45 2.30 -29.02
C ASP A 117 45.83 2.56 -30.41
N PRO A 118 46.05 3.75 -31.02
CA PRO A 118 45.44 4.10 -32.30
C PRO A 118 45.56 2.97 -33.33
N TYR A 119 46.69 2.24 -33.32
CA TYR A 119 46.88 1.06 -34.15
C TYR A 119 45.82 -0.03 -33.92
N ALA A 120 45.57 -0.40 -32.65
CA ALA A 120 44.59 -1.43 -32.28
C ALA A 120 43.16 -1.02 -32.65
N LYS A 121 42.86 0.29 -32.62
CA LYS A 121 41.57 0.84 -33.08
C LYS A 121 41.40 0.67 -34.60
N PHE A 122 42.43 0.98 -35.39
CA PHE A 122 42.39 0.82 -36.85
C PHE A 122 42.37 -0.66 -37.27
N GLU A 123 43.08 -1.52 -36.55
CA GLU A 123 43.08 -2.96 -36.76
C GLU A 123 41.69 -3.57 -36.59
N LYS A 124 40.98 -3.22 -35.51
CA LYS A 124 39.60 -3.68 -35.28
C LYS A 124 38.65 -3.26 -36.39
N ASN A 125 38.87 -2.09 -36.99
CA ASN A 125 38.04 -1.54 -38.06
C ASN A 125 38.51 -1.97 -39.47
N LYS A 126 39.54 -2.82 -39.56
CA LYS A 126 40.19 -3.24 -40.82
C LYS A 126 40.66 -2.06 -41.69
N ASP A 127 41.00 -0.94 -41.07
CA ASP A 127 41.53 0.25 -41.76
C ASP A 127 43.05 0.14 -41.91
N THR A 128 43.48 -0.46 -43.01
CA THR A 128 44.90 -0.69 -43.30
C THR A 128 45.70 0.60 -43.46
N LYS A 129 45.09 1.68 -43.97
CA LYS A 129 45.75 2.98 -44.12
C LYS A 129 45.97 3.63 -42.75
N GLY A 130 44.95 3.59 -41.89
CA GLY A 130 45.04 4.05 -40.50
C GLY A 130 46.11 3.29 -39.71
N MET A 131 46.20 1.96 -39.89
CA MET A 131 47.22 1.11 -39.26
C MET A 131 48.65 1.52 -39.65
N ILE A 132 48.91 1.72 -40.95
CA ILE A 132 50.23 2.13 -41.45
C ILE A 132 50.58 3.52 -40.90
N ASN A 133 49.64 4.46 -40.96
CA ASN A 133 49.87 5.82 -40.47
C ASN A 133 50.16 5.85 -38.97
N ALA A 134 49.45 5.04 -38.17
CA ALA A 134 49.70 4.90 -36.73
C ALA A 134 51.10 4.34 -36.44
N LYS A 135 51.55 3.32 -37.19
CA LYS A 135 52.92 2.78 -37.04
C LYS A 135 54.00 3.79 -37.44
N LEU A 136 53.83 4.48 -38.56
CA LEU A 136 54.80 5.47 -39.04
C LEU A 136 54.87 6.68 -38.11
N SER A 137 53.73 7.18 -37.64
CA SER A 137 53.67 8.27 -36.67
C SER A 137 54.34 7.88 -35.34
N LYS A 138 54.26 6.61 -34.92
CA LYS A 138 54.95 6.10 -33.72
C LYS A 138 56.46 5.97 -33.91
N LEU A 139 56.93 5.71 -35.13
CA LEU A 139 58.36 5.52 -35.44
C LEU A 139 59.08 6.82 -35.81
N PHE A 140 58.36 7.78 -36.41
CA PHE A 140 58.93 8.98 -37.02
C PHE A 140 58.27 10.28 -36.58
N GLY A 141 57.16 10.22 -35.84
CA GLY A 141 56.52 11.38 -35.23
C GLY A 141 57.18 11.71 -33.90
N LYS A 142 57.51 12.99 -33.71
CA LYS A 142 57.79 13.58 -32.40
C LYS A 142 56.50 13.98 -31.73
#